data_AF-A0A1I4ABF4-F1
#
_entry.id   AF-A0A1I4ABF4-F1
#
_cell.length_a   1.000
_cell.length_b   1.000
_cell.length_c   1.000
_cell.angle_alpha   90.00
_cell.angle_beta   90.00
_cell.angle_gamma   90.00
#
_symmetry.space_group_name_H-M   'P 1'
#
loop_
_entity.id
_entity.type
_entity.pdbx_description
1 polymer ?
#
loop_
_entity_poly.entity_id
_entity_poly.type
_entity_poly.pdbx_seq_one_letter_code
_entity_poly.pdbx_strand_id
1 'polypeptide(L)'
;MIDDAEYTGGLIELYDSTMSFIKNNTKKGWRKDNDKRVELPDYPERALEEGLVNALIHRSYLQTGAHSQVDIYDDRIVITNPGGMFDGSEVQLLDIRHVPSKLRNPILADVFWKNAAYGATR
;
A
#
# COMPACT_ATOMS: atom_id res chain seq x y z
N MET A 1 0.64 -15.35 -13.99
CA MET A 1 0.20 -13.96 -13.88
C MET A 1 -1.13 -13.88 -14.60
N ILE A 2 -2.22 -13.57 -13.89
CA ILE A 2 -3.58 -13.60 -14.44
C ILE A 2 -3.96 -12.23 -15.04
N ASP A 3 -3.41 -11.15 -14.48
CA ASP A 3 -3.64 -9.77 -14.90
C ASP A 3 -2.34 -8.97 -14.73
N ASP A 4 -2.17 -7.91 -15.54
CA ASP A 4 -1.02 -7.00 -15.52
C ASP A 4 -1.49 -5.58 -15.88
N ALA A 5 -1.04 -4.59 -15.13
CA ALA A 5 -1.41 -3.21 -15.35
C ALA A 5 -0.28 -2.25 -14.96
N GLU A 6 0.00 -1.29 -15.84
CA GLU A 6 0.91 -0.17 -15.56
C GLU A 6 0.11 1.11 -15.32
N TYR A 7 0.42 1.80 -14.22
CA TYR A 7 -0.24 3.04 -13.85
C TYR A 7 0.77 4.19 -13.79
N THR A 8 0.39 5.33 -14.38
CA THR A 8 1.14 6.59 -14.32
C THR A 8 0.18 7.71 -13.97
N GLY A 9 0.59 8.65 -13.12
CA GLY A 9 -0.28 9.76 -12.71
C GLY A 9 0.15 10.39 -11.39
N GLY A 10 -0.78 11.13 -10.78
CA GLY A 10 -0.60 11.67 -9.44
C GLY A 10 -0.54 10.58 -8.36
N LEU A 11 0.06 10.87 -7.21
CA LEU A 11 0.22 9.88 -6.13
C LEU A 11 -1.12 9.33 -5.61
N ILE A 12 -2.15 10.18 -5.59
CA ILE A 12 -3.51 9.78 -5.18
C ILE A 12 -4.11 8.84 -6.22
N GLU A 13 -3.96 9.15 -7.51
CA GLU A 13 -4.45 8.30 -8.60
C GLU A 13 -3.74 6.94 -8.62
N LEU A 14 -2.42 6.92 -8.36
CA LEU A 14 -1.64 5.69 -8.24
C LEU A 14 -2.13 4.86 -7.05
N TYR A 15 -2.42 5.48 -5.91
CA TYR A 15 -3.00 4.81 -4.75
C TYR A 15 -4.37 4.19 -5.07
N ASP A 16 -5.30 4.99 -5.61
CA ASP A 16 -6.67 4.55 -5.90
C ASP A 16 -6.70 3.44 -6.96
N SER A 17 -5.87 3.59 -8.01
CA SER A 17 -5.75 2.62 -9.10
C SER A 17 -5.15 1.30 -8.60
N THR A 18 -4.11 1.36 -7.78
CA THR A 18 -3.48 0.16 -7.20
C THR A 18 -4.43 -0.55 -6.22
N MET A 19 -5.14 0.21 -5.37
CA MET A 19 -6.13 -0.36 -4.45
C MET A 19 -7.27 -1.06 -5.21
N SER A 20 -7.74 -0.45 -6.29
CA SER A 20 -8.75 -1.03 -7.17
C SER A 20 -8.26 -2.30 -7.85
N PHE A 21 -7.01 -2.30 -8.35
CA PHE A 21 -6.37 -3.46 -8.95
C PHE A 21 -6.28 -4.63 -7.96
N ILE A 22 -5.80 -4.38 -6.72
CA ILE A 22 -5.74 -5.41 -5.68
C ILE A 22 -7.13 -5.96 -5.37
N LYS A 23 -8.12 -5.10 -5.18
CA LYS A 23 -9.50 -5.53 -4.89
C LYS A 23 -10.14 -6.33 -6.03
N ASN A 24 -9.73 -6.12 -7.28
CA ASN A 24 -10.24 -6.86 -8.43
C ASN A 24 -9.50 -8.19 -8.66
N ASN A 25 -8.25 -8.28 -8.21
CA ASN A 25 -7.38 -9.43 -8.40
C ASN A 25 -7.17 -10.28 -7.13
N THR A 26 -7.93 -10.03 -6.07
CA THR A 26 -7.94 -10.85 -4.83
C THR A 26 -9.29 -11.52 -4.62
N LYS A 27 -9.30 -12.65 -3.90
CA LYS A 27 -10.55 -13.39 -3.69
C LYS A 27 -11.44 -12.60 -2.74
N LYS A 28 -12.74 -12.72 -2.98
CA LYS A 28 -13.78 -12.17 -2.10
C LYS A 28 -14.61 -13.32 -1.58
N GLY A 29 -14.41 -13.65 -0.31
CA GLY A 29 -15.34 -14.47 0.44
C GLY A 29 -16.65 -13.71 0.67
N TRP A 30 -17.65 -14.43 1.14
CA TRP A 30 -18.87 -13.81 1.65
C TRP A 30 -19.47 -14.69 2.73
N ARG A 31 -20.12 -14.04 3.70
CA ARG A 31 -20.89 -14.70 4.76
C ARG A 31 -22.33 -14.25 4.69
N LYS A 32 -23.26 -15.19 4.87
CA LYS A 32 -24.68 -14.86 5.06
C LYS A 32 -24.90 -14.45 6.51
N ASP A 33 -25.40 -13.24 6.71
CA ASP A 33 -25.97 -12.78 7.98
C ASP A 33 -27.50 -12.90 7.93
N ASN A 34 -28.17 -12.63 9.05
CA ASN A 34 -29.63 -12.84 9.18
C ASN A 34 -30.45 -12.23 8.02
N ASP A 35 -30.09 -11.02 7.57
CA ASP A 35 -30.80 -10.31 6.48
C ASP A 35 -29.88 -9.78 5.37
N LYS A 36 -28.57 -10.03 5.43
CA LYS A 36 -27.63 -9.47 4.44
C LYS A 36 -26.47 -10.39 4.11
N ARG A 37 -25.98 -10.27 2.88
CA ARG A 37 -24.70 -10.81 2.47
C ARG A 37 -23.61 -9.82 2.91
N VAL A 38 -22.65 -10.31 3.68
CA VAL A 38 -21.47 -9.54 4.09
C VAL A 38 -20.29 -10.02 3.25
N GLU A 39 -19.69 -9.13 2.48
CA GLU A 39 -18.45 -9.42 1.77
C GLU A 39 -17.29 -9.54 2.76
N LEU A 40 -16.44 -10.54 2.53
CA LEU A 40 -15.24 -10.79 3.32
C LEU A 40 -14.04 -10.71 2.36
N PRO A 41 -13.36 -9.56 2.27
CA PRO A 41 -12.16 -9.46 1.44
C PRO A 41 -11.06 -10.36 2.00
N ASP A 42 -10.23 -10.93 1.12
CA ASP A 42 -9.09 -11.79 1.52
C ASP A 42 -8.09 -11.06 2.43
N TYR A 43 -7.93 -9.75 2.21
CA TYR A 43 -7.02 -8.91 2.95
C TYR A 43 -7.77 -7.78 3.68
N PRO A 44 -7.40 -7.46 4.92
CA PRO A 44 -7.95 -6.29 5.60
C PRO A 44 -7.62 -5.02 4.81
N GLU A 45 -8.65 -4.25 4.46
CA GLU A 45 -8.49 -3.02 3.68
C GLU A 45 -7.50 -2.05 4.32
N ARG A 46 -7.54 -1.94 5.65
CA ARG A 46 -6.60 -1.09 6.40
C ARG A 46 -5.15 -1.52 6.23
N ALA A 47 -4.87 -2.83 6.18
CA ALA A 47 -3.50 -3.31 6.01
C ALA A 47 -2.97 -2.99 4.60
N LEU A 48 -3.84 -3.08 3.58
CA LEU A 48 -3.49 -2.69 2.22
C LEU A 48 -3.23 -1.19 2.10
N GLU A 49 -4.09 -0.37 2.72
CA GLU A 49 -3.94 1.08 2.76
C GLU A 49 -2.59 1.47 3.37
N GLU A 50 -2.28 0.99 4.57
CA GLU A 50 -1.02 1.28 5.25
C GLU A 50 0.19 0.80 4.44
N GLY A 51 0.12 -0.39 3.84
CA GLY A 51 1.19 -0.93 3.00
C GLY A 51 1.48 -0.07 1.76
N LEU A 52 0.43 0.34 1.04
CA LEU A 52 0.56 1.18 -0.14
C LEU A 52 1.02 2.61 0.20
N VAL A 53 0.46 3.20 1.25
CA VAL A 53 0.87 4.53 1.73
C VAL A 53 2.33 4.52 2.15
N ASN A 54 2.78 3.50 2.88
CA ASN A 54 4.18 3.36 3.25
C ASN A 54 5.09 3.23 2.02
N ALA A 55 4.68 2.45 1.01
CA ALA A 55 5.43 2.31 -0.22
C ALA A 55 5.52 3.65 -0.98
N LEU A 56 4.44 4.43 -1.07
CA LEU A 56 4.47 5.72 -1.77
C LEU A 56 5.29 6.76 -1.00
N ILE A 57 5.11 6.88 0.32
CA ILE A 57 5.79 7.89 1.14
C ILE A 57 7.29 7.60 1.28
N HIS A 58 7.68 6.33 1.46
CA HIS A 58 9.08 5.97 1.73
C HIS A 58 9.90 5.67 0.48
N ARG A 59 9.31 5.81 -0.71
CA ARG A 59 9.99 5.65 -1.99
C ARG A 59 11.20 6.57 -2.14
N SER A 60 12.29 6.01 -2.66
CA SER A 60 13.43 6.79 -3.12
C SER A 60 13.17 7.36 -4.51
N TYR A 61 12.73 8.62 -4.57
CA TYR A 61 12.51 9.34 -5.83
C TYR A 61 13.80 9.80 -6.53
N LEU A 62 14.97 9.58 -5.89
CA LEU A 62 16.27 9.91 -6.45
C LEU A 62 16.79 8.86 -7.45
N GLN A 63 16.21 7.65 -7.45
CA GLN A 63 16.58 6.58 -8.38
C GLN A 63 15.77 6.71 -9.68
N THR A 64 16.32 7.43 -10.65
CA THR A 64 15.70 7.61 -11.97
C THR A 64 15.52 6.26 -12.68
N GLY A 65 14.32 5.99 -13.21
CA GLY A 65 13.99 4.74 -13.90
C GLY A 65 13.61 3.57 -13.00
N ALA A 66 13.60 3.75 -11.67
CA ALA A 66 13.12 2.71 -10.76
C ALA A 66 11.62 2.84 -10.50
N HIS A 67 10.88 1.73 -10.57
CA HIS A 67 9.43 1.68 -10.40
C HIS A 67 9.05 0.94 -9.10
N SER A 68 7.93 1.32 -8.50
CA SER A 68 7.31 0.48 -7.46
C SER A 68 6.47 -0.59 -8.13
N GLN A 69 6.47 -1.79 -7.56
CA GLN A 69 5.78 -2.95 -8.12
C GLN A 69 4.89 -3.58 -7.05
N VAL A 70 3.71 -4.05 -7.45
CA VAL A 70 2.79 -4.79 -6.58
C VAL A 70 2.50 -6.13 -7.25
N ASP A 71 2.94 -7.20 -6.60
CA ASP A 71 2.71 -8.56 -7.06
C ASP A 71 1.69 -9.25 -6.18
N ILE A 72 0.66 -9.84 -6.79
CA ILE A 72 -0.40 -10.57 -6.10
C ILE A 72 -0.21 -12.06 -6.38
N TYR A 73 -0.02 -12.84 -5.31
CA TYR A 73 0.06 -14.29 -5.33
C TYR A 73 -1.17 -14.89 -4.65
N ASP A 74 -1.33 -16.20 -4.77
CA ASP A 74 -2.46 -16.93 -4.16
C ASP A 74 -2.50 -16.82 -2.63
N ASP A 75 -1.36 -16.58 -1.98
CA ASP A 75 -1.18 -16.59 -0.53
C ASP A 75 -0.66 -15.28 0.05
N ARG A 76 -0.24 -14.32 -0.79
CA ARG A 76 0.35 -13.05 -0.33
C ARG A 76 0.28 -11.95 -1.37
N ILE A 77 0.43 -10.71 -0.90
CA ILE A 77 0.72 -9.54 -1.72
C ILE A 77 2.12 -9.07 -1.38
N VAL A 78 2.93 -8.77 -2.40
CA VAL A 78 4.28 -8.23 -2.26
C VAL A 78 4.30 -6.83 -2.85
N ILE A 79 4.69 -5.85 -2.05
CA ILE A 79 4.88 -4.47 -2.49
C ILE A 79 6.38 -4.18 -2.46
N THR A 80 6.94 -3.90 -3.63
CA THR A 80 8.37 -3.60 -3.80
C THR A 80 8.55 -2.14 -4.18
N ASN A 81 9.52 -1.49 -3.56
CA ASN A 81 9.78 -0.07 -3.74
C ASN A 81 11.29 0.19 -3.83
N PRO A 82 11.75 1.04 -4.77
CA PRO A 82 13.14 1.48 -4.76
C PRO A 82 13.53 2.21 -3.47
N GLY A 83 14.66 1.79 -2.91
CA GLY A 83 15.24 2.34 -1.69
C GLY A 83 15.32 1.32 -0.55
N GLY A 84 16.23 1.57 0.39
CA GLY A 84 16.32 0.83 1.65
C GLY A 84 15.77 1.64 2.82
N MET A 85 16.13 1.25 4.04
CA MET A 85 15.85 2.06 5.23
C MET A 85 16.41 3.47 5.08
N PHE A 86 15.71 4.46 5.63
CA PHE A 86 16.11 5.87 5.52
C PHE A 86 17.51 6.14 6.08
N ASP A 87 17.86 5.48 7.19
CA ASP A 87 19.15 5.60 7.87
C ASP A 87 20.19 4.56 7.44
N GLY A 88 19.90 3.79 6.38
CA GLY A 88 20.80 2.74 5.90
C GLY A 88 20.87 1.50 6.79
N SER A 89 20.02 1.39 7.81
CA SER A 89 19.91 0.18 8.62
C SER A 89 19.40 -1.01 7.79
N GLU A 90 19.83 -2.21 8.17
CA GLU A 90 19.29 -3.44 7.63
C GLU A 90 18.00 -3.79 8.37
N VAL A 91 16.89 -3.95 7.65
CA VAL A 91 15.58 -4.27 8.22
C VAL A 91 15.64 -5.53 9.09
N GLN A 92 16.49 -6.49 8.72
CA GLN A 92 16.69 -7.76 9.42
C GLN A 92 17.25 -7.59 10.85
N LEU A 93 17.89 -6.45 11.14
CA LEU A 93 18.50 -6.15 12.44
C LEU A 93 17.59 -5.29 13.33
N LEU A 94 16.39 -4.93 12.85
CA LEU A 94 15.47 -4.07 13.57
C LEU A 94 14.34 -4.87 14.22
N ASP A 95 13.91 -4.42 15.41
CA ASP A 95 12.62 -4.82 15.92
C ASP A 95 11.52 -4.08 15.15
N ILE A 96 10.94 -4.78 14.17
CA ILE A 96 9.89 -4.26 13.29
C ILE A 96 8.67 -3.71 14.04
N ARG A 97 8.45 -4.09 15.31
CA ARG A 97 7.34 -3.55 16.13
C ARG A 97 7.66 -2.18 16.73
N HIS A 98 8.94 -1.79 16.77
CA HIS A 98 9.41 -0.57 17.41
C HIS A 98 10.25 0.32 16.47
N VAL A 99 10.16 0.13 15.15
CA VAL A 99 10.83 1.01 14.20
C VAL A 99 10.12 2.36 14.18
N PRO A 100 10.78 3.46 14.59
CA PRO A 100 10.17 4.78 14.51
C PRO A 100 9.99 5.17 13.04
N SER A 101 8.82 5.69 12.70
CA SER A 101 8.57 6.22 11.36
C SER A 101 9.43 7.47 11.15
N LYS A 102 10.46 7.35 10.30
CA LYS A 102 11.31 8.47 9.86
C LYS A 102 10.89 8.89 8.45
N LEU A 103 10.47 10.13 8.30
CA LEU A 103 9.94 10.65 7.04
C LEU A 103 11.08 10.89 6.04
N ARG A 104 11.18 10.05 5.00
CA ARG A 104 12.06 10.30 3.85
C ARG A 104 11.58 11.48 3.02
N ASN A 105 10.26 11.60 2.83
CA ASN A 105 9.62 12.62 2.01
C ASN A 105 8.54 13.37 2.84
N PRO A 106 8.91 14.39 3.63
CA PRO A 106 7.98 15.07 4.56
C PRO A 106 6.77 15.72 3.88
N ILE A 107 6.94 16.30 2.69
CA ILE A 107 5.83 16.92 1.93
C ILE A 107 4.80 15.88 1.51
N LEU A 108 5.26 14.71 1.04
CA LEU A 108 4.37 13.63 0.63
C LEU A 108 3.63 13.05 1.83
N ALA A 109 4.35 12.85 2.95
CA ALA A 109 3.74 12.40 4.20
C ALA A 109 2.65 13.35 4.69
N ASP A 110 2.86 14.66 4.60
CA ASP A 110 1.86 15.68 4.98
C ASP A 110 0.61 15.61 4.09
N VAL A 111 0.76 15.41 2.77
CA VAL A 111 -0.37 15.24 1.84
C VAL A 111 -1.18 13.99 2.16
N PHE A 112 -0.53 12.86 2.42
CA PHE A 112 -1.22 11.62 2.77
C PHE A 112 -1.84 11.69 4.17
N TRP A 113 -1.17 12.29 5.15
CA TRP A 113 -1.71 12.48 6.50
C TRP A 113 -2.97 13.34 6.48
N LYS A 114 -2.93 14.46 5.75
CA LYS A 114 -4.10 15.33 5.59
C LYS A 114 -5.25 14.59 4.91
N ASN A 115 -4.99 13.88 3.82
CA ASN A 115 -6.06 13.14 3.11
C ASN A 115 -6.61 11.96 3.91
N ALA A 116 -5.78 11.23 4.68
CA ALA A 116 -6.24 10.18 5.59
C ALA A 116 -7.12 10.74 6.73
N ALA A 117 -6.79 11.92 7.25
CA ALA A 117 -7.61 12.62 8.23
C ALA A 117 -8.95 13.13 7.64
N TYR A 118 -8.98 13.49 6.35
CA TYR A 118 -10.23 13.83 5.66
C TYR A 118 -11.10 12.60 5.35
N GLY A 119 -10.49 11.43 5.11
CA GLY A 119 -11.19 10.16 4.88
C GLY A 119 -11.90 9.58 6.11
N ALA A 120 -11.46 9.91 7.33
CA ALA A 120 -12.09 9.48 8.58
C ALA A 120 -13.43 10.18 8.89
N THR A 121 -13.90 11.07 7.99
CA THR A 121 -15.15 11.83 8.14
C THR A 121 -16.24 11.40 7.14
N ARG A 122 -16.09 10.24 6.49
CA ARG A 122 -17.11 9.63 5.62
C ARG A 122 -17.53 8.26 6.11
#